data_AF-A0A3Q8RQD2-F1
#
_entry.id   AF-A0A3Q8RQD2-F1
#
_cell.length_a   1.000
_cell.length_b   1.000
_cell.length_c   1.000
_cell.angle_alpha   90.00
_cell.angle_beta   90.00
_cell.angle_gamma   90.00
#
_symmetry.space_group_name_H-M   'P 1'
#
loop_
_entity.id
_entity.type
_entity.pdbx_description
1 polymer ?
#
loop_
_entity_poly.entity_id
_entity_poly.type
_entity_poly.pdbx_seq_one_letter_code
_entity_poly.pdbx_strand_id
1 'polypeptide(L)'
;MKQLIIVLLVSLVLFSCKEERKQPKEELIMYQSSEMAALMNAMYEGNMTIKDKILEGERIGDFPETYLNIHNAVLTDPADRNASFEAFSKLYIQNMQLVYSGSKDSLKQNFNQAVNSCITCHKTTCTGPIPRIKKLLIK
;
A
#
# COMPACT_ATOMS: atom_id res chain seq x y z
N MET A 1 -34.09 13.17 66.79
CA MET A 1 -33.96 11.90 66.03
C MET A 1 -34.10 12.07 64.50
N LYS A 2 -33.79 13.26 63.94
CA LYS A 2 -33.86 13.52 62.49
C LYS A 2 -32.48 13.77 61.87
N GLN A 3 -31.47 13.95 62.73
CA GLN A 3 -30.08 14.26 62.36
C GLN A 3 -29.18 13.01 62.24
N LEU A 4 -29.61 11.85 62.77
CA LEU A 4 -28.85 10.59 62.68
C LEU A 4 -29.14 9.78 61.39
N ILE A 5 -30.24 10.07 60.69
CA ILE A 5 -30.60 9.36 59.45
C ILE A 5 -29.84 9.94 58.25
N ILE A 6 -29.44 11.22 58.30
CA ILE A 6 -28.74 11.90 57.21
C ILE A 6 -27.29 11.43 57.09
N VAL A 7 -26.67 11.00 58.19
CA VAL A 7 -25.27 10.53 58.19
C VAL A 7 -25.12 9.12 57.62
N LEU A 8 -26.18 8.29 57.66
CA LEU A 8 -26.13 6.91 57.17
C LEU A 8 -26.35 6.78 55.65
N LEU A 9 -26.91 7.81 55.00
CA LEU A 9 -27.17 7.81 53.56
C LEU A 9 -26.03 8.40 52.73
N VAL A 10 -25.08 9.10 53.36
CA VAL A 10 -23.93 9.73 52.68
C VAL A 10 -22.72 8.80 52.63
N SER A 11 -22.66 7.74 53.46
CA SER A 11 -21.51 6.81 53.49
C SER A 11 -21.50 5.77 52.37
N LEU A 12 -22.56 5.64 51.57
CA LEU A 12 -22.65 4.59 50.53
C LEU A 12 -22.09 5.02 49.15
N VAL A 13 -21.63 6.27 48.99
CA VAL A 13 -21.22 6.81 47.68
C VAL A 13 -19.70 6.70 47.42
N LEU A 14 -18.91 6.22 48.38
CA LEU A 14 -17.43 6.24 48.27
C LEU A 14 -16.77 4.93 47.84
N PHE A 15 -17.52 3.89 47.45
CA PHE A 15 -16.94 2.57 47.09
C PHE A 15 -17.11 2.13 45.63
N SER A 16 -17.32 3.06 44.70
CA SER A 16 -17.33 2.74 43.26
C SER A 16 -16.24 3.46 42.46
N CYS A 17 -15.01 3.49 42.97
CA CYS A 17 -13.84 3.62 42.12
C CYS A 17 -13.44 2.21 41.67
N LYS A 18 -13.98 1.78 40.52
CA LYS A 18 -13.49 0.60 39.81
C LYS A 18 -12.09 0.96 39.29
N GLU A 19 -11.08 0.33 39.85
CA GLU A 19 -9.69 0.47 39.40
C GLU A 19 -9.62 -0.06 37.96
N GLU A 20 -9.61 0.84 36.98
CA GLU A 20 -9.28 0.48 35.62
C GLU A 20 -7.82 0.05 35.61
N ARG A 21 -7.59 -1.26 35.57
CA ARG A 21 -6.28 -1.82 35.20
C ARG A 21 -5.92 -1.20 33.85
N LYS A 22 -5.02 -0.21 33.87
CA LYS A 22 -4.32 0.25 32.68
C LYS A 22 -3.60 -0.97 32.12
N GLN A 23 -4.22 -1.61 31.13
CA GLN A 23 -3.49 -2.57 30.31
C GLN A 23 -2.26 -1.83 29.76
N PRO A 24 -1.10 -2.48 29.67
CA PRO A 24 0.04 -1.90 29.00
C PRO A 24 -0.45 -1.42 27.65
N LYS A 25 -0.40 -0.10 27.39
CA LYS A 25 -0.60 0.40 26.03
C LYS A 25 0.54 -0.19 25.24
N GLU A 26 0.25 -1.27 24.51
CA GLU A 26 1.14 -1.78 23.49
C GLU A 26 1.50 -0.58 22.62
N GLU A 27 2.77 -0.20 22.69
CA GLU A 27 3.28 0.96 22.00
C GLU A 27 3.02 0.68 20.52
N LEU A 28 2.09 1.41 19.91
CA LEU A 28 1.78 1.29 18.49
C LEU A 28 3.02 1.76 17.74
N ILE A 29 3.96 0.84 17.49
CA ILE A 29 5.13 1.11 16.65
C ILE A 29 4.58 1.40 15.26
N MET A 30 4.54 2.68 14.89
CA MET A 30 4.17 3.09 13.56
C MET A 30 5.27 2.58 12.62
N TYR A 31 4.99 1.46 11.94
CA TYR A 31 5.93 0.82 11.04
C TYR A 31 6.45 1.84 10.02
N GLN A 32 7.75 2.12 10.03
CA GLN A 32 8.34 2.99 9.01
C GLN A 32 8.21 2.30 7.64
N SER A 33 7.62 3.01 6.68
CA SER A 33 7.57 2.55 5.30
C SER A 33 9.00 2.30 4.80
N SER A 34 9.28 1.09 4.33
CA SER A 34 10.52 0.81 3.61
C SER A 34 10.61 1.65 2.35
N GLU A 35 11.81 1.81 1.80
CA GLU A 35 12.01 2.47 0.52
C GLU A 35 11.18 1.81 -0.58
N MET A 36 11.09 0.48 -0.57
CA MET A 36 10.26 -0.28 -1.50
C MET A 36 8.77 0.04 -1.33
N ALA A 37 8.27 0.11 -0.08
CA ALA A 37 6.87 0.43 0.16
C ALA A 37 6.52 1.87 -0.30
N ALA A 38 7.44 2.82 -0.11
CA ALA A 38 7.29 4.18 -0.61
C ALA A 38 7.28 4.20 -2.16
N LEU A 39 8.20 3.45 -2.78
CA LEU A 39 8.28 3.29 -4.23
C LEU A 39 7.00 2.67 -4.81
N MET A 40 6.47 1.58 -4.21
CA MET A 40 5.24 0.93 -4.67
C MET A 40 4.03 1.88 -4.63
N ASN A 41 3.95 2.74 -3.61
CA ASN A 41 2.91 3.77 -3.56
C ASN A 41 3.11 4.82 -4.67
N ALA A 42 4.32 5.34 -4.86
CA ALA A 42 4.62 6.29 -5.93
C ALA A 42 4.32 5.71 -7.32
N MET A 43 4.69 4.45 -7.56
CA MET A 43 4.38 3.72 -8.79
C MET A 43 2.87 3.56 -8.98
N TYR A 44 2.11 3.27 -7.93
CA TYR A 44 0.65 3.17 -8.03
C TYR A 44 0.02 4.52 -8.44
N GLU A 45 0.40 5.62 -7.79
CA GLU A 45 -0.09 6.96 -8.11
C GLU A 45 0.30 7.40 -9.54
N GLY A 46 1.55 7.13 -9.94
CA GLY A 46 2.00 7.37 -11.32
C GLY A 46 1.21 6.56 -12.34
N ASN A 47 0.94 5.29 -12.07
CA ASN A 47 0.13 4.44 -12.96
C ASN A 47 -1.35 4.83 -12.98
N MET A 48 -1.91 5.44 -11.92
CA MET A 48 -3.24 6.05 -12.01
C MET A 48 -3.24 7.22 -12.99
N THR A 49 -2.26 8.10 -12.91
CA THR A 49 -2.12 9.22 -13.85
C THR A 49 -2.00 8.73 -15.30
N ILE A 50 -1.19 7.69 -15.52
CA ILE A 50 -1.01 7.08 -16.85
C ILE A 50 -2.33 6.48 -17.35
N LYS A 51 -3.05 5.75 -16.49
CA LYS A 51 -4.35 5.18 -16.82
C LYS A 51 -5.34 6.26 -17.27
N ASP A 52 -5.45 7.35 -16.52
CA ASP A 52 -6.40 8.42 -16.81
C ASP A 52 -6.08 9.09 -18.15
N LYS A 53 -4.80 9.39 -18.42
CA LYS A 53 -4.36 9.89 -19.72
C LYS A 53 -4.66 8.94 -20.87
N ILE A 54 -4.50 7.63 -20.68
CA ILE A 54 -4.85 6.63 -21.70
C ILE A 54 -6.35 6.68 -22.00
N LEU A 55 -7.19 6.78 -20.97
CA LEU A 55 -8.64 6.85 -21.11
C LEU A 55 -9.11 8.13 -21.79
N GLU A 56 -8.43 9.24 -21.55
CA GLU A 56 -8.70 10.56 -22.15
C GLU A 56 -8.08 10.72 -23.55
N GLY A 57 -7.25 9.76 -23.98
CA GLY A 57 -6.57 9.79 -25.27
C GLY A 57 -5.40 10.78 -25.33
N GLU A 58 -4.91 11.20 -24.17
CA GLU A 58 -3.78 12.12 -24.01
C GLU A 58 -2.42 11.44 -24.12
N ARG A 59 -1.37 12.25 -24.29
CA ARG A 59 0.02 11.75 -24.30
C ARG A 59 0.48 11.44 -22.88
N ILE A 60 0.87 10.19 -22.63
CA ILE A 60 1.29 9.73 -21.29
C ILE A 60 2.59 10.37 -20.79
N GLY A 61 3.46 10.81 -21.70
CA GLY A 61 4.75 11.43 -21.38
C GLY A 61 5.91 10.49 -21.64
N ASP A 62 7.01 10.68 -20.91
CA ASP A 62 8.22 9.86 -20.98
C ASP A 62 8.25 8.84 -19.84
N PHE A 63 9.04 7.78 -20.01
CA PHE A 63 9.16 6.73 -19.01
C PHE A 63 9.71 7.29 -17.68
N PRO A 64 9.06 7.04 -16.53
CA PRO A 64 9.54 7.50 -15.25
C PRO A 64 10.72 6.64 -14.80
N GLU A 65 11.94 7.15 -15.01
CA GLU A 65 13.20 6.49 -14.61
C GLU A 65 13.23 6.06 -13.13
N THR A 66 12.47 6.74 -12.27
CA THR A 66 12.31 6.36 -10.85
C THR A 66 11.77 4.94 -10.65
N TYR A 67 11.06 4.37 -11.63
CA TYR A 67 10.57 3.00 -11.56
C TYR A 67 11.71 1.97 -11.54
N LEU A 68 12.87 2.29 -12.14
CA LEU A 68 14.06 1.43 -12.12
C LEU A 68 14.60 1.18 -10.70
N ASN A 69 14.25 2.05 -9.75
CA ASN A 69 14.64 1.88 -8.35
C ASN A 69 14.06 0.60 -7.73
N ILE A 70 13.08 -0.06 -8.35
CA ILE A 70 12.54 -1.36 -7.89
C ILE A 70 13.64 -2.43 -7.75
N HIS A 71 14.72 -2.32 -8.52
CA HIS A 71 15.84 -3.26 -8.43
C HIS A 71 16.71 -3.06 -7.20
N ASN A 72 16.70 -1.88 -6.58
CA ASN A 72 17.66 -1.50 -5.54
C ASN A 72 17.00 -1.04 -4.23
N ALA A 73 15.76 -0.56 -4.25
CA ALA A 73 15.08 -0.03 -3.06
C ALA A 73 15.01 -1.07 -1.95
N VAL A 74 15.32 -0.66 -0.72
CA VAL A 74 15.32 -1.53 0.46
C VAL A 74 13.90 -2.07 0.71
N LEU A 75 13.77 -3.40 0.81
CA LEU A 75 12.51 -4.08 1.12
C LEU A 75 12.18 -3.97 2.62
N THR A 76 10.89 -4.10 2.92
CA THR A 76 10.39 -4.31 4.29
C THR A 76 11.00 -5.56 4.90
N ASP A 77 10.92 -6.69 4.21
CA ASP A 77 11.61 -7.92 4.56
C ASP A 77 12.73 -8.17 3.52
N PRO A 78 14.01 -8.18 3.92
CA PRO A 78 15.11 -8.52 3.02
C PRO A 78 14.98 -9.90 2.36
N ALA A 79 14.30 -10.87 3.00
CA ALA A 79 14.10 -12.21 2.45
C ALA A 79 13.18 -12.24 1.21
N ASP A 80 12.36 -11.19 1.01
CA ASP A 80 11.57 -11.03 -0.21
C ASP A 80 12.44 -10.78 -1.45
N ARG A 81 13.72 -10.42 -1.28
CA ARG A 81 14.70 -10.28 -2.37
C ARG A 81 15.18 -11.65 -2.85
N ASN A 82 14.32 -12.36 -3.57
CA ASN A 82 14.58 -13.70 -4.09
C ASN A 82 14.48 -13.76 -5.63
N ALA A 83 14.76 -14.93 -6.20
CA ALA A 83 14.74 -15.12 -7.65
C ALA A 83 13.39 -14.77 -8.31
N SER A 84 12.26 -15.01 -7.62
CA SER A 84 10.95 -14.62 -8.11
C SER A 84 10.77 -13.10 -8.13
N PHE A 85 11.20 -12.40 -7.08
CA PHE A 85 11.20 -10.94 -7.06
C PHE A 85 12.01 -10.36 -8.22
N GLU A 86 13.23 -10.85 -8.44
CA GLU A 86 14.12 -10.37 -9.51
C GLU A 86 13.49 -10.59 -10.89
N ALA A 87 12.90 -11.76 -11.13
CA ALA A 87 12.23 -12.06 -12.39
C ALA A 87 11.02 -11.14 -12.64
N PHE A 88 10.16 -10.96 -11.63
CA PHE A 88 8.93 -10.18 -11.81
C PHE A 88 9.17 -8.67 -11.82
N SER A 89 10.13 -8.16 -11.05
CA SER A 89 10.51 -6.74 -11.10
C SER A 89 11.08 -6.38 -12.47
N LYS A 90 11.94 -7.23 -13.06
CA LYS A 90 12.44 -7.06 -14.42
C LYS A 90 11.33 -7.12 -15.46
N LEU A 91 10.45 -8.11 -15.36
CA LEU A 91 9.31 -8.26 -16.27
C LEU A 91 8.39 -7.03 -16.22
N TYR A 92 8.15 -6.47 -15.04
CA TYR A 92 7.39 -5.24 -14.88
C TYR A 92 8.04 -4.08 -15.64
N ILE A 93 9.33 -3.83 -15.43
CA ILE A 93 10.05 -2.74 -16.12
C ILE A 93 10.01 -2.92 -17.63
N GLN A 94 10.26 -4.14 -18.14
CA GLN A 94 10.19 -4.43 -19.57
C GLN A 94 8.79 -4.14 -20.14
N ASN A 95 7.74 -4.62 -19.48
CA ASN A 95 6.37 -4.36 -19.91
C ASN A 95 6.02 -2.87 -19.83
N MET A 96 6.51 -2.16 -18.81
CA MET A 96 6.28 -0.74 -18.68
C MET A 96 6.99 0.05 -19.77
N GLN A 97 8.22 -0.32 -20.16
CA GLN A 97 8.93 0.29 -21.30
C GLN A 97 8.15 0.12 -22.61
N LEU A 98 7.50 -1.04 -22.83
CA LEU A 98 6.62 -1.25 -23.99
C LEU A 98 5.39 -0.32 -24.00
N VAL A 99 4.93 0.17 -22.85
CA VAL A 99 3.88 1.20 -22.78
C VAL A 99 4.35 2.49 -23.43
N TYR A 100 5.62 2.87 -23.24
CA TYR A 100 6.18 4.12 -23.76
C TYR A 100 6.78 4.01 -25.16
N SER A 101 7.21 2.82 -25.59
CA SER A 101 7.76 2.59 -26.94
C SER A 101 6.74 2.07 -27.95
N GLY A 102 5.54 1.67 -27.50
CA GLY A 102 4.49 1.09 -28.33
C GLY A 102 3.72 2.11 -29.17
N SER A 103 2.89 1.61 -30.09
CA SER A 103 1.93 2.44 -30.83
C SER A 103 0.74 2.83 -29.96
N LYS A 104 0.01 3.90 -30.35
CA LYS A 104 -1.22 4.32 -29.68
C LYS A 104 -2.26 3.20 -29.57
N ASP A 105 -2.37 2.35 -30.60
CA ASP A 105 -3.34 1.25 -30.64
C ASP A 105 -3.02 0.12 -29.65
N SER A 106 -1.73 -0.07 -29.35
CA SER A 106 -1.26 -1.08 -28.38
C SER A 106 -1.20 -0.56 -26.94
N LEU A 107 -1.39 0.74 -26.72
CA LEU A 107 -1.12 1.41 -25.45
C LEU A 107 -1.92 0.82 -24.28
N LYS A 108 -3.23 0.63 -24.46
CA LYS A 108 -4.11 0.01 -23.46
C LYS A 108 -3.67 -1.43 -23.14
N GLN A 109 -3.34 -2.21 -24.16
CA GLN A 109 -2.91 -3.60 -23.99
C GLN A 109 -1.58 -3.67 -23.22
N ASN A 110 -0.59 -2.89 -23.63
CA ASN A 110 0.72 -2.85 -22.99
C ASN A 110 0.61 -2.38 -21.53
N PHE A 111 -0.24 -1.38 -21.26
CA PHE A 111 -0.47 -0.91 -19.90
C PHE A 111 -1.11 -1.99 -19.03
N ASN A 112 -2.15 -2.67 -19.52
CA ASN A 112 -2.75 -3.79 -18.79
C ASN A 112 -1.76 -4.94 -18.57
N GLN A 113 -0.86 -5.20 -19.54
CA GLN A 113 0.20 -6.20 -19.40
C GLN A 113 1.20 -5.81 -18.29
N ALA A 114 1.60 -4.54 -18.21
CA ALA A 114 2.44 -4.04 -17.12
C ALA A 114 1.74 -4.15 -15.75
N VAL A 115 0.46 -3.78 -15.65
CA VAL A 115 -0.34 -3.94 -14.41
C VAL A 115 -0.45 -5.40 -13.98
N ASN A 116 -0.59 -6.32 -14.95
CA ASN A 116 -0.62 -7.76 -14.65
C ASN A 116 0.72 -8.27 -14.10
N SER A 117 1.87 -7.69 -14.49
CA SER A 117 3.15 -7.98 -13.84
C SER A 117 3.17 -7.58 -12.37
N CYS A 118 2.57 -6.43 -12.01
CA CYS A 118 2.40 -6.04 -10.61
C CYS A 118 1.59 -7.11 -9.84
N ILE A 119 0.45 -7.53 -10.41
CA ILE A 119 -0.42 -8.54 -9.79
C ILE A 119 0.30 -9.87 -9.61
N THR A 120 1.09 -10.30 -10.59
CA THR A 120 1.85 -11.56 -10.50
C THR A 120 2.92 -11.49 -9.41
N CYS A 121 3.71 -10.42 -9.36
CA CYS A 121 4.69 -10.21 -8.29
C CYS A 121 4.04 -10.25 -6.90
N HIS A 122 2.88 -9.58 -6.75
CA HIS A 122 2.16 -9.51 -5.49
C HIS A 122 1.42 -10.79 -5.09
N LYS A 123 1.28 -11.75 -6.00
CA LYS A 123 0.76 -13.09 -5.67
C LYS A 123 1.85 -14.03 -5.15
N THR A 124 3.12 -13.77 -5.46
CA THR A 124 4.22 -14.71 -5.22
C THR A 124 5.16 -14.26 -4.12
N THR A 125 5.53 -12.98 -4.09
CA THR A 125 6.63 -12.50 -3.26
C THR A 125 6.11 -11.72 -2.06
N CYS A 126 5.36 -10.64 -2.30
CA CYS A 126 4.84 -9.77 -1.25
C CYS A 126 3.33 -9.60 -1.43
N THR A 127 2.52 -10.03 -0.47
CA THR A 127 1.04 -9.97 -0.51
C THR A 127 0.50 -8.55 -0.30
N GLY A 128 0.96 -7.61 -1.11
CA GLY A 128 0.43 -6.26 -1.19
C GLY A 128 -1.05 -6.25 -1.61
N PRO A 129 -1.69 -5.07 -1.64
CA PRO A 129 -3.13 -4.96 -1.84
C PRO A 129 -3.54 -5.22 -3.30
N ILE A 130 -3.58 -6.49 -3.73
CA ILE A 130 -4.01 -6.91 -5.08
C ILE A 130 -5.35 -6.30 -5.51
N PRO A 131 -6.39 -6.19 -4.65
CA PRO A 131 -7.63 -5.53 -5.03
C PRO A 131 -7.45 -4.05 -5.41
N ARG A 132 -6.50 -3.33 -4.80
CA ARG A 132 -6.14 -1.95 -5.16
C ARG A 132 -5.47 -1.92 -6.53
N ILE A 133 -4.49 -2.80 -6.78
CA ILE A 133 -3.75 -2.88 -8.04
C ILE A 133 -4.68 -3.18 -9.22
N LYS A 134 -5.64 -4.10 -9.05
CA LYS A 134 -6.63 -4.44 -10.08
C LYS A 134 -7.46 -3.25 -10.56
N LYS A 135 -7.60 -2.18 -9.77
CA LYS A 135 -8.30 -0.95 -10.18
C LYS A 135 -7.55 -0.18 -11.28
N LEU A 136 -6.25 -0.44 -11.48
CA LEU A 136 -5.47 0.14 -12.56
C LEU A 136 -5.85 -0.43 -13.93
N LEU A 137 -6.36 -1.66 -14.01
CA LEU A 137 -6.72 -2.28 -15.29
C LEU A 137 -7.79 -1.47 -16.03
N ILE A 138 -7.58 -1.30 -17.33
CA ILE A 138 -8.51 -0.63 -18.24
C ILE A 138 -9.38 -1.71 -18.91
N LYS A 139 -10.70 -1.63 -18.73
CA LYS A 139 -11.67 -2.54 -19.35
C LYS A 139 -11.84 -2.25 -20.82
#